data_AF-A0A955IHH6-F1
#
_entry.id   AF-A0A955IHH6-F1
#
_cell.length_a   1.000
_cell.length_b   1.000
_cell.length_c   1.000
_cell.angle_alpha   90.00
_cell.angle_beta   90.00
_cell.angle_gamma   90.00
#
_symmetry.space_group_name_H-M   'P 1'
#
loop_
_entity.id
_entity.type
_entity.pdbx_description
1 polymer ?
#
loop_
_entity_poly.entity_id
_entity_poly.type
_entity_poly.pdbx_seq_one_letter_code
_entity_poly.pdbx_strand_id
1 'polypeptide(L)'
;MDAFLSILATLALAFSTFLVVALAGSTKGFTMRAPSGPDAMGLIGLFLIQIVAWVATLAAGWFVVSRGGMVWLAPPALGGTLVVLLVAAGNWLLGMLALAGSLERRIGLRWLIGWVGVVGVHAASNAYLLALAWGDPVEMVGAAWPRVAGAPVALAAVAGATIGLVIWVGSEMKSASKARQRFLDDAAREQEQQHERAARDAEHAAELAALPDDAPLATFASHLLLDKSDAHHALAIARIMAMPNLAARFDKELDDPDPLAREYLLNIIRVAPPRGVPLADRALGDALTPTFERMFDRLGADLAWLKDQPDHRAHRHARGMTLGLLLSASRLPTRLVEPAGRLRSAWGVWPVDSTRDAARALLDAYIEGRPLPE
;
A
#
# COMPACT_ATOMS: atom_id res chain seq x y z
N MET A 1 -21.72 -50.30 -11.26
CA MET A 1 -21.16 -49.07 -10.64
C MET A 1 -19.63 -49.09 -10.72
N ASP A 2 -18.99 -50.23 -10.47
CA ASP A 2 -17.53 -50.35 -10.40
C ASP A 2 -16.81 -50.05 -11.72
N ALA A 3 -17.30 -50.59 -12.85
CA ALA A 3 -16.74 -50.29 -14.17
C ALA A 3 -16.80 -48.81 -14.54
N PHE A 4 -17.85 -48.10 -14.11
CA PHE A 4 -18.00 -46.66 -14.35
C PHE A 4 -16.94 -45.85 -13.59
N LEU A 5 -16.69 -46.18 -12.32
CA LEU A 5 -15.63 -45.53 -11.52
C LEU A 5 -14.24 -45.81 -12.08
N SER A 6 -13.98 -47.03 -12.58
CA SER A 6 -12.72 -47.37 -13.26
C SER A 6 -12.50 -46.57 -14.54
N ILE A 7 -13.55 -46.32 -15.33
CA ILE A 7 -13.49 -45.46 -16.52
C ILE A 7 -13.17 -44.02 -16.13
N LEU A 8 -13.86 -43.47 -15.12
CA LEU A 8 -13.59 -42.11 -14.64
C LEU A 8 -12.16 -41.94 -14.11
N ALA A 9 -11.66 -42.92 -13.34
CA ALA A 9 -10.27 -42.95 -12.91
C ALA A 9 -9.31 -42.95 -14.10
N THR A 10 -9.57 -43.78 -15.11
CA THR A 10 -8.74 -43.87 -16.32
C THR A 10 -8.72 -42.54 -17.09
N LEU A 11 -9.87 -41.88 -17.26
CA LEU A 11 -9.94 -40.58 -17.93
C LEU A 11 -9.17 -39.50 -17.17
N ALA A 12 -9.30 -39.45 -15.84
CA ALA A 12 -8.56 -38.50 -15.02
C ALA A 12 -7.04 -38.74 -15.08
N LEU A 13 -6.60 -40.00 -15.08
CA LEU A 13 -5.18 -40.36 -15.23
C LEU A 13 -4.64 -40.06 -16.63
N ALA A 14 -5.44 -40.27 -17.68
CA ALA A 14 -5.08 -39.92 -19.05
C ALA A 14 -4.89 -38.40 -19.19
N PHE A 15 -5.81 -37.61 -18.63
CA PHE A 15 -5.71 -36.16 -18.61
C PHE A 15 -4.49 -35.67 -17.80
N SER A 16 -4.26 -36.23 -16.61
CA SER A 16 -3.06 -35.97 -15.81
C SER A 16 -1.78 -36.24 -16.60
N THR A 17 -1.70 -37.40 -17.25
CA THR A 17 -0.54 -37.81 -18.06
C THR A 17 -0.32 -36.86 -19.24
N PHE A 18 -1.40 -36.47 -19.93
CA PHE A 18 -1.34 -35.48 -21.01
C PHE A 18 -0.74 -34.15 -20.53
N LEU A 19 -1.15 -33.65 -19.38
CA LEU A 19 -0.62 -32.40 -18.82
C LEU A 19 0.87 -32.50 -18.47
N VAL A 20 1.32 -33.63 -17.92
CA VAL A 20 2.74 -33.85 -17.60
C VAL A 20 3.59 -33.96 -18.87
N VAL A 21 3.07 -34.61 -19.92
CA VAL A 21 3.74 -34.66 -21.23
C VAL A 21 3.79 -33.27 -21.87
N ALA A 22 2.70 -32.50 -21.80
CA ALA A 22 2.65 -31.13 -22.27
C ALA A 22 3.65 -30.24 -21.50
N LEU A 23 3.77 -30.42 -20.19
CA LEU A 23 4.77 -29.74 -19.35
C LEU A 23 6.21 -30.09 -19.80
N ALA A 24 6.51 -31.37 -19.98
CA ALA A 24 7.81 -31.79 -20.50
C ALA A 24 8.09 -31.19 -21.89
N GLY A 25 7.09 -31.15 -22.77
CA GLY A 25 7.19 -30.51 -24.08
C GLY A 25 7.46 -29.00 -23.99
N SER A 26 6.71 -28.29 -23.16
CA SER A 26 6.84 -26.85 -22.95
C SER A 26 8.21 -26.44 -22.38
N THR A 27 8.84 -27.33 -21.62
CA THR A 27 10.18 -27.14 -21.05
C THR A 27 11.30 -27.68 -21.94
N LYS A 28 11.00 -28.13 -23.16
CA LYS A 28 11.92 -28.80 -24.09
C LYS A 28 12.64 -29.99 -23.44
N GLY A 29 11.88 -30.84 -22.75
CA GLY A 29 12.40 -31.95 -21.95
C GLY A 29 13.25 -31.47 -20.77
N PHE A 30 12.81 -30.41 -20.10
CA PHE A 30 13.50 -29.80 -18.96
C PHE A 30 14.91 -29.25 -19.26
N THR A 31 15.17 -28.92 -20.53
CA THR A 31 16.42 -28.27 -20.96
C THR A 31 16.29 -26.75 -21.06
N MET A 32 15.05 -26.23 -21.02
CA MET A 32 14.77 -24.79 -21.07
C MET A 32 15.54 -24.03 -19.98
N ARG A 33 16.02 -22.83 -20.32
CA ARG A 33 16.63 -21.91 -19.36
C ARG A 33 15.52 -21.05 -18.75
N ALA A 34 15.48 -20.92 -17.43
CA ALA A 34 14.55 -20.01 -16.78
C ALA A 34 14.71 -18.58 -17.34
N PRO A 35 13.67 -17.98 -17.95
CA PRO A 35 13.70 -16.61 -18.42
C PRO A 35 13.87 -15.64 -17.25
N SER A 36 14.46 -14.48 -17.51
CA SER A 36 14.66 -13.39 -16.53
C SER A 36 13.85 -12.17 -16.94
N GLY A 37 13.40 -11.37 -15.97
CA GLY A 37 12.61 -10.16 -16.24
C GLY A 37 11.12 -10.45 -16.51
N PRO A 38 10.43 -9.63 -17.30
CA PRO A 38 8.99 -9.77 -17.58
C PRO A 38 8.57 -11.16 -18.11
N ASP A 39 9.46 -11.82 -18.85
CA ASP A 39 9.25 -13.16 -19.40
C ASP A 39 9.16 -14.27 -18.33
N ALA A 40 9.55 -13.98 -17.08
CA ALA A 40 9.40 -14.91 -15.95
C ALA A 40 7.93 -15.18 -15.57
N MET A 41 6.99 -14.31 -15.96
CA MET A 41 5.55 -14.52 -15.75
C MET A 41 5.06 -15.83 -16.39
N GLY A 42 5.63 -16.24 -17.53
CA GLY A 42 5.30 -17.50 -18.20
C GLY A 42 5.66 -18.75 -17.39
N LEU A 43 6.58 -18.66 -16.42
CA LEU A 43 6.96 -19.79 -15.57
C LEU A 43 5.82 -20.21 -14.65
N ILE A 44 4.95 -19.29 -14.24
CA ILE A 44 3.77 -19.59 -13.39
C ILE A 44 2.90 -20.64 -14.09
N GLY A 45 2.75 -20.56 -15.41
CA GLY A 45 2.00 -21.54 -16.20
C GLY A 45 2.53 -22.97 -16.05
N LEU A 46 3.86 -23.15 -15.97
CA LEU A 46 4.48 -24.47 -15.79
C LEU A 46 4.09 -25.10 -14.45
N PHE A 47 4.12 -24.30 -13.37
CA PHE A 47 3.72 -24.75 -12.04
C PHE A 47 2.21 -25.01 -11.97
N LEU A 48 1.38 -24.18 -12.62
CA LEU A 48 -0.07 -24.41 -12.68
C LEU A 48 -0.42 -25.70 -13.41
N ILE A 49 0.22 -25.99 -14.55
CA ILE A 49 0.03 -27.27 -15.27
C ILE A 49 0.34 -28.45 -14.35
N GLN A 50 1.44 -28.37 -13.60
CA GLN A 50 1.84 -29.40 -12.63
C GLN A 50 0.83 -29.53 -11.47
N ILE A 51 0.25 -28.43 -10.97
CA ILE A 51 -0.82 -28.46 -9.96
C ILE A 51 -2.04 -29.19 -10.52
N VAL A 52 -2.51 -28.81 -11.70
CA VAL A 52 -3.72 -29.39 -12.32
C VAL A 52 -3.52 -30.88 -12.62
N ALA A 53 -2.33 -31.29 -13.04
CA ALA A 53 -2.00 -32.71 -13.25
C ALA A 53 -2.17 -33.53 -11.96
N TRP A 54 -1.66 -33.03 -10.81
CA TRP A 54 -1.82 -33.69 -9.52
C TRP A 54 -3.26 -33.65 -8.99
N VAL A 55 -4.03 -32.60 -9.27
CA VAL A 55 -5.47 -32.56 -8.97
C VAL A 55 -6.22 -33.67 -9.72
N ALA A 56 -5.89 -33.90 -10.99
CA ALA A 56 -6.45 -35.00 -11.77
C ALA A 56 -6.01 -36.38 -11.23
N THR A 57 -4.75 -36.54 -10.82
CA THR A 57 -4.28 -37.77 -10.14
C THR A 57 -5.00 -38.01 -8.81
N LEU A 58 -5.26 -36.97 -8.02
CA LEU A 58 -6.05 -37.04 -6.79
C LEU A 58 -7.50 -37.48 -7.06
N ALA A 59 -8.14 -36.91 -8.08
CA ALA A 59 -9.48 -37.32 -8.50
C ALA A 59 -9.54 -38.80 -8.90
N ALA A 60 -8.53 -39.29 -9.63
CA ALA A 60 -8.41 -40.72 -9.93
C ALA A 60 -8.27 -41.57 -8.66
N GLY A 61 -7.41 -41.17 -7.72
CA GLY A 61 -7.26 -41.84 -6.44
C GLY A 61 -8.56 -41.90 -5.65
N TRP A 62 -9.36 -40.83 -5.67
CA TRP A 62 -10.69 -40.81 -5.06
C TRP A 62 -11.65 -41.84 -5.69
N PHE A 63 -11.67 -41.95 -7.03
CA PHE A 63 -12.47 -42.98 -7.71
C PHE A 63 -12.00 -44.41 -7.38
N VAL A 64 -10.69 -44.62 -7.25
CA VAL A 64 -10.10 -45.90 -6.84
C VAL A 64 -10.49 -46.27 -5.41
N VAL A 65 -10.47 -45.31 -4.47
CA VAL A 65 -10.94 -45.54 -3.10
C VAL A 65 -12.44 -45.85 -3.08
N SER A 66 -13.23 -45.07 -3.83
CA SER A 66 -14.69 -45.20 -3.87
C SER A 66 -15.17 -46.55 -4.41
N ARG A 67 -14.41 -47.18 -5.32
CA ARG A 67 -14.71 -48.54 -5.82
C ARG A 67 -14.20 -49.66 -4.90
N GLY A 68 -13.47 -49.34 -3.83
CA GLY A 68 -12.88 -50.33 -2.92
C GLY A 68 -11.47 -50.82 -3.29
N GLY A 69 -10.81 -50.21 -4.28
CA GLY A 69 -9.46 -50.63 -4.73
C GLY A 69 -8.34 -50.44 -3.69
N MET A 70 -8.65 -49.85 -2.53
CA MET A 70 -7.73 -49.60 -1.40
C MET A 70 -8.14 -50.30 -0.10
N VAL A 71 -9.13 -51.19 -0.13
CA VAL A 71 -9.62 -51.92 1.07
C VAL A 71 -8.51 -52.73 1.74
N TRP A 72 -7.54 -53.21 0.95
CA TRP A 72 -6.36 -53.93 1.43
C TRP A 72 -5.40 -53.10 2.30
N LEU A 73 -5.53 -51.77 2.28
CA LEU A 73 -4.67 -50.84 3.00
C LEU A 73 -5.32 -50.25 4.25
N ALA A 74 -6.60 -49.85 4.16
CA ALA A 74 -7.33 -49.24 5.26
C ALA A 74 -8.82 -49.64 5.24
N PRO A 75 -9.33 -50.32 6.30
CA PRO A 75 -10.69 -50.86 6.32
C PRO A 75 -11.86 -49.84 6.30
N PRO A 76 -11.74 -48.59 6.76
CA PRO A 76 -12.70 -47.57 6.38
C PRO A 76 -12.23 -46.78 5.15
N ALA A 77 -13.16 -46.47 4.24
CA ALA A 77 -12.91 -45.63 3.06
C ALA A 77 -12.19 -44.31 3.42
N LEU A 78 -12.48 -43.73 4.59
CA LEU A 78 -11.81 -42.56 5.15
C LEU A 78 -10.29 -42.75 5.30
N GLY A 79 -9.83 -43.93 5.70
CA GLY A 79 -8.41 -44.23 5.80
C GLY A 79 -7.74 -44.32 4.43
N GLY A 80 -8.41 -44.93 3.45
CA GLY A 80 -7.93 -44.97 2.06
C GLY A 80 -7.81 -43.58 1.44
N THR A 81 -8.81 -42.72 1.65
CA THR A 81 -8.79 -41.32 1.21
C THR A 81 -7.63 -40.55 1.82
N LEU A 82 -7.38 -40.68 3.13
CA LEU A 82 -6.30 -39.97 3.81
C LEU A 82 -4.93 -40.38 3.26
N VAL A 83 -4.71 -41.67 3.03
CA VAL A 83 -3.45 -42.16 2.43
C VAL A 83 -3.27 -41.58 1.03
N VAL A 84 -4.29 -41.64 0.17
CA VAL A 84 -4.20 -41.09 -1.19
C VAL A 84 -3.84 -39.61 -1.15
N LEU A 85 -4.45 -38.85 -0.24
CA LEU A 85 -4.18 -37.42 -0.09
C LEU A 85 -2.75 -37.17 0.37
N LEU A 86 -2.26 -37.88 1.39
CA LEU A 86 -0.89 -37.73 1.90
C LEU A 86 0.17 -38.12 0.86
N VAL A 87 -0.04 -39.25 0.16
CA VAL A 87 0.89 -39.74 -0.87
C VAL A 87 0.92 -38.80 -2.07
N ALA A 88 -0.24 -38.36 -2.54
CA ALA A 88 -0.32 -37.40 -3.64
C ALA A 88 0.26 -36.04 -3.25
N ALA A 89 0.03 -35.54 -2.03
CA ALA A 89 0.61 -34.29 -1.55
C ALA A 89 2.14 -34.38 -1.45
N GLY A 90 2.68 -35.46 -0.90
CA GLY A 90 4.12 -35.68 -0.82
C GLY A 90 4.78 -35.76 -2.20
N ASN A 91 4.19 -36.53 -3.12
CA ASN A 91 4.70 -36.64 -4.49
C ASN A 91 4.51 -35.36 -5.30
N TRP A 92 3.45 -34.59 -5.04
CA TRP A 92 3.26 -33.26 -5.60
C TRP A 92 4.36 -32.30 -5.17
N LEU A 93 4.68 -32.25 -3.87
CA LEU A 93 5.80 -31.45 -3.36
C LEU A 93 7.12 -31.87 -4.00
N LEU A 94 7.39 -33.18 -4.11
CA LEU A 94 8.58 -33.68 -4.76
C LEU A 94 8.65 -33.25 -6.24
N GLY A 95 7.52 -33.36 -6.96
CA GLY A 95 7.41 -32.93 -8.35
C GLY A 95 7.59 -31.41 -8.52
N MET A 96 7.09 -30.60 -7.59
CA MET A 96 7.31 -29.15 -7.60
C MET A 96 8.76 -28.77 -7.36
N LEU A 97 9.42 -29.43 -6.40
CA LEU A 97 10.83 -29.25 -6.13
C LEU A 97 11.70 -29.70 -7.30
N ALA A 98 11.33 -30.80 -7.96
CA ALA A 98 12.00 -31.28 -9.15
C ALA A 98 11.81 -30.30 -10.32
N LEU A 99 10.61 -29.73 -10.50
CA LEU A 99 10.37 -28.72 -11.53
C LEU A 99 11.21 -27.48 -11.26
N ALA A 100 11.21 -26.94 -10.04
CA ALA A 100 12.05 -25.81 -9.65
C ALA A 100 13.55 -26.11 -9.85
N GLY A 101 14.02 -27.27 -9.41
CA GLY A 101 15.40 -27.72 -9.58
C GLY A 101 15.79 -27.92 -11.05
N SER A 102 14.85 -28.35 -11.90
CA SER A 102 15.09 -28.49 -13.34
C SER A 102 15.32 -27.15 -14.05
N LEU A 103 14.79 -26.07 -13.47
CA LEU A 103 14.94 -24.70 -13.97
C LEU A 103 16.20 -24.00 -13.46
N GLU A 104 16.82 -24.53 -12.38
CA GLU A 104 18.01 -23.96 -11.76
C GLU A 104 19.25 -24.11 -12.67
N ARG A 105 19.95 -22.99 -12.89
CA ARG A 105 21.05 -22.91 -13.86
C ARG A 105 22.32 -23.60 -13.38
N ARG A 106 22.51 -23.69 -12.06
CA ARG A 106 23.73 -24.23 -11.45
C ARG A 106 23.80 -25.75 -11.44
N ILE A 107 22.71 -26.44 -11.81
CA ILE A 107 22.63 -27.89 -11.73
C ILE A 107 22.89 -28.51 -13.13
N GLY A 108 24.04 -29.17 -13.29
CA GLY A 108 24.43 -29.80 -14.56
C GLY A 108 23.49 -30.92 -15.03
N LEU A 109 22.81 -31.61 -14.10
CA LEU A 109 21.87 -32.71 -14.37
C LEU A 109 20.40 -32.30 -14.25
N ARG A 110 20.08 -31.00 -14.41
CA ARG A 110 18.72 -30.46 -14.24
C ARG A 110 17.65 -31.12 -15.13
N TRP A 111 18.01 -31.55 -16.34
CA TRP A 111 17.11 -32.28 -17.23
C TRP A 111 16.69 -33.62 -16.61
N LEU A 112 17.63 -34.34 -15.99
CA LEU A 112 17.39 -35.61 -15.33
C LEU A 112 16.50 -35.43 -14.10
N ILE A 113 16.70 -34.34 -13.34
CA ILE A 113 15.83 -33.98 -12.21
C ILE A 113 14.39 -33.77 -12.69
N GLY A 114 14.21 -33.04 -13.81
CA GLY A 114 12.89 -32.85 -14.41
C GLY A 114 12.26 -34.18 -14.84
N TRP A 115 12.97 -35.01 -15.60
CA TRP A 115 12.44 -36.29 -16.05
C TRP A 115 12.13 -37.26 -14.91
N VAL A 116 13.03 -37.41 -13.93
CA VAL A 116 12.82 -38.35 -12.82
C VAL A 116 11.76 -37.83 -11.85
N GLY A 117 11.89 -36.58 -11.42
CA GLY A 117 11.08 -36.02 -10.35
C GLY A 117 9.73 -35.47 -10.79
N VAL A 118 9.62 -34.91 -12.00
CA VAL A 118 8.35 -34.41 -12.54
C VAL A 118 7.62 -35.54 -13.28
N VAL A 119 8.27 -36.16 -14.27
CA VAL A 119 7.61 -37.16 -15.12
C VAL A 119 7.59 -38.55 -14.47
N GLY A 120 8.73 -39.00 -13.94
CA GLY A 120 8.86 -40.35 -13.37
C GLY A 120 7.96 -40.58 -12.16
N VAL A 121 7.97 -39.66 -11.19
CA VAL A 121 7.10 -39.73 -10.00
C VAL A 121 5.62 -39.73 -10.40
N HIS A 122 5.23 -38.91 -11.37
CA HIS A 122 3.86 -38.88 -11.89
C HIS A 122 3.49 -40.17 -12.60
N ALA A 123 4.33 -40.64 -13.52
CA ALA A 123 4.07 -41.85 -14.30
C ALA A 123 3.93 -43.06 -13.39
N ALA A 124 4.81 -43.19 -12.38
CA ALA A 124 4.73 -44.26 -11.39
C ALA A 124 3.42 -44.19 -10.59
N SER A 125 3.04 -43.00 -10.12
CA SER A 125 1.78 -42.79 -9.37
C SER A 125 0.55 -43.11 -10.22
N ASN A 126 0.52 -42.63 -11.47
CA ASN A 126 -0.59 -42.84 -12.39
C ASN A 126 -0.70 -44.32 -12.81
N ALA A 127 0.42 -44.97 -13.12
CA ALA A 127 0.44 -46.40 -13.46
C ALA A 127 -0.05 -47.27 -12.29
N TYR A 128 0.38 -46.93 -11.06
CA TYR A 128 -0.07 -47.62 -9.87
C TYR A 128 -1.58 -47.44 -9.63
N LEU A 129 -2.09 -46.21 -9.73
CA LEU A 129 -3.53 -45.95 -9.61
C LEU A 129 -4.34 -46.60 -10.73
N LEU A 130 -3.82 -46.68 -11.96
CA LEU A 130 -4.49 -47.36 -13.06
C LEU A 130 -4.59 -48.87 -12.79
N ALA A 131 -3.53 -49.51 -12.31
CA ALA A 131 -3.56 -50.92 -11.91
C ALA A 131 -4.58 -51.14 -10.78
N LEU A 132 -4.62 -50.24 -9.80
CA LEU A 132 -5.61 -50.25 -8.73
C LEU A 132 -7.02 -49.85 -9.17
N ALA A 133 -7.21 -49.22 -10.33
CA ALA A 133 -8.53 -48.90 -10.87
C ALA A 133 -9.17 -50.12 -11.55
N TRP A 134 -8.36 -51.08 -12.01
CA TRP A 134 -8.85 -52.20 -12.82
C TRP A 134 -8.73 -53.58 -12.18
N GLY A 135 -7.90 -53.79 -11.15
CA GLY A 135 -7.85 -55.11 -10.50
C GLY A 135 -9.09 -55.40 -9.63
N ASP A 136 -9.26 -56.64 -9.19
CA ASP A 136 -10.38 -57.00 -8.30
C ASP A 136 -10.07 -56.60 -6.84
N PRO A 137 -10.90 -55.78 -6.17
CA PRO A 137 -10.73 -55.43 -4.76
C PRO A 137 -10.56 -56.62 -3.81
N VAL A 138 -11.25 -57.74 -4.08
CA VAL A 138 -11.20 -58.94 -3.23
C VAL A 138 -9.85 -59.63 -3.37
N GLU A 139 -9.36 -59.79 -4.60
CA GLU A 139 -8.05 -60.39 -4.87
C GLU A 139 -6.90 -59.54 -4.32
N MET A 140 -7.04 -58.20 -4.36
CA MET A 140 -6.02 -57.27 -3.88
C MET A 140 -5.72 -57.40 -2.37
N VAL A 141 -6.68 -57.83 -1.55
CA VAL A 141 -6.47 -58.01 -0.11
C VAL A 141 -5.36 -59.02 0.18
N GLY A 142 -5.40 -60.15 -0.53
CA GLY A 142 -4.43 -61.24 -0.40
C GLY A 142 -3.16 -61.07 -1.25
N ALA A 143 -3.17 -60.17 -2.25
CA ALA A 143 -2.05 -59.99 -3.15
C ALA A 143 -0.89 -59.19 -2.53
N ALA A 144 0.36 -59.60 -2.79
CA ALA A 144 1.55 -58.85 -2.35
C ALA A 144 1.86 -57.65 -3.26
N TRP A 145 1.47 -57.70 -4.53
CA TRP A 145 1.86 -56.70 -5.53
C TRP A 145 1.43 -55.26 -5.20
N PRO A 146 0.25 -54.96 -4.62
CA PRO A 146 -0.13 -53.58 -4.31
C PRO A 146 0.85 -52.95 -3.31
N ARG A 147 1.37 -53.76 -2.36
CA ARG A 147 2.33 -53.31 -1.35
C ARG A 147 3.71 -53.10 -1.95
N VAL A 148 4.18 -54.06 -2.76
CA VAL A 148 5.50 -54.02 -3.41
C VAL A 148 5.58 -52.88 -4.44
N ALA A 149 4.56 -52.74 -5.29
CA ALA A 149 4.52 -51.68 -6.30
C ALA A 149 4.21 -50.30 -5.71
N GLY A 150 3.49 -50.24 -4.59
CA GLY A 150 3.16 -49.00 -3.89
C GLY A 150 4.30 -48.43 -3.04
N ALA A 151 5.23 -49.28 -2.57
CA ALA A 151 6.32 -48.86 -1.68
C ALA A 151 7.21 -47.75 -2.28
N PRO A 152 7.66 -47.83 -3.55
CA PRO A 152 8.44 -46.73 -4.16
C PRO A 152 7.66 -45.41 -4.22
N VAL A 153 6.36 -45.46 -4.53
CA VAL A 153 5.49 -44.28 -4.62
C VAL A 153 5.29 -43.64 -3.24
N ALA A 154 5.15 -44.45 -2.20
CA ALA A 154 5.05 -43.98 -0.82
C ALA A 154 6.38 -43.40 -0.30
N LEU A 155 7.52 -44.04 -0.61
CA LEU A 155 8.85 -43.54 -0.24
C LEU A 155 9.14 -42.18 -0.89
N ALA A 156 8.80 -42.02 -2.17
CA ALA A 156 8.90 -40.74 -2.87
C ALA A 156 8.05 -39.66 -2.18
N ALA A 157 6.85 -40.00 -1.72
CA ALA A 157 5.97 -39.05 -1.03
C ALA A 157 6.55 -38.61 0.33
N VAL A 158 7.12 -39.55 1.10
CA VAL A 158 7.79 -39.23 2.37
C VAL A 158 8.99 -38.32 2.14
N ALA A 159 9.79 -38.59 1.10
CA ALA A 159 10.92 -37.74 0.74
C ALA A 159 10.46 -36.30 0.38
N GLY A 160 9.42 -36.19 -0.46
CA GLY A 160 8.84 -34.90 -0.84
C GLY A 160 8.29 -34.11 0.35
N ALA A 161 7.55 -34.78 1.24
CA ALA A 161 7.03 -34.16 2.47
C ALA A 161 8.15 -33.70 3.41
N THR A 162 9.19 -34.52 3.59
CA THR A 162 10.33 -34.20 4.48
C THR A 162 11.11 -33.00 3.95
N ILE A 163 11.44 -32.98 2.65
CA ILE A 163 12.17 -31.85 2.04
C ILE A 163 11.32 -30.58 2.08
N GLY A 164 10.02 -30.71 1.77
CA GLY A 164 9.07 -29.59 1.86
C GLY A 164 9.00 -28.98 3.26
N LEU A 165 8.94 -29.81 4.30
CA LEU A 165 8.93 -29.37 5.70
C LEU A 165 10.21 -28.61 6.07
N VAL A 166 11.39 -29.13 5.68
CA VAL A 166 12.68 -28.48 5.95
C VAL A 166 12.76 -27.11 5.27
N ILE A 167 12.30 -27.01 4.01
CA ILE A 167 12.28 -25.74 3.28
C ILE A 167 11.33 -24.75 3.96
N TRP A 168 10.14 -25.20 4.35
CA TRP A 168 9.15 -24.34 5.00
C TRP A 168 9.66 -23.81 6.35
N VAL A 169 10.14 -24.68 7.24
CA VAL A 169 10.72 -24.26 8.54
C VAL A 169 11.89 -23.30 8.34
N GLY A 170 12.79 -23.59 7.40
CA GLY A 170 13.91 -22.70 7.08
C GLY A 170 13.48 -21.34 6.55
N SER A 171 12.36 -21.28 5.81
CA SER A 171 11.80 -20.02 5.29
C SER A 171 11.18 -19.16 6.39
N GLU A 172 10.42 -19.79 7.30
CA GLU A 172 9.82 -19.12 8.47
C GLU A 172 10.90 -18.56 9.40
N MET A 173 11.95 -19.34 9.68
CA MET A 173 13.06 -18.87 10.52
C MET A 173 13.76 -17.63 9.92
N LYS A 174 13.99 -17.61 8.60
CA LYS A 174 14.58 -16.46 7.90
C LYS A 174 13.64 -15.26 7.86
N SER A 175 12.34 -15.49 7.75
CA SER A 175 11.33 -14.43 7.80
C SER A 175 11.30 -13.78 9.18
N ALA A 176 11.25 -14.60 10.23
CA ALA A 176 11.26 -14.16 11.62
C ALA A 176 12.56 -13.40 11.97
N SER A 177 13.72 -13.87 11.48
CA SER A 177 14.98 -13.17 11.72
C SER A 177 15.02 -11.80 11.03
N LYS A 178 14.53 -11.70 9.78
CA LYS A 178 14.43 -10.43 9.05
C LYS A 178 13.44 -9.47 9.70
N ALA A 179 12.30 -9.96 10.17
CA ALA A 179 11.30 -9.15 10.87
C ALA A 179 11.86 -8.59 12.19
N ARG A 180 12.58 -9.43 12.95
CA ARG A 180 13.27 -8.99 14.17
C ARG A 180 14.33 -7.92 13.89
N GLN A 181 15.11 -8.09 12.82
CA GLN A 181 16.14 -7.12 12.47
C GLN A 181 15.54 -5.78 12.04
N ARG A 182 14.47 -5.79 11.24
CA ARG A 182 13.73 -4.56 10.90
C ARG A 182 13.20 -3.84 12.13
N PHE A 183 12.63 -4.57 13.08
CA PHE A 183 12.13 -3.98 14.32
C PHE A 183 13.24 -3.28 15.12
N LEU A 184 14.44 -3.88 15.21
CA LEU A 184 15.58 -3.27 15.88
C LEU A 184 16.10 -2.04 15.13
N ASP A 185 16.20 -2.11 13.80
CA ASP A 185 16.64 -1.00 12.96
C ASP A 185 15.66 0.18 13.04
N ASP A 186 14.36 -0.10 13.06
CA ASP A 186 13.30 0.91 13.17
C ASP A 186 13.30 1.56 14.56
N ALA A 187 13.49 0.79 15.62
CA ALA A 187 13.59 1.33 16.98
C ALA A 187 14.81 2.25 17.17
N ALA A 188 15.96 1.91 16.56
CA ALA A 188 17.15 2.75 16.59
C ALA A 188 16.93 4.07 15.82
N ARG A 189 16.32 4.01 14.63
CA ARG A 189 15.99 5.20 13.83
C ARG A 189 14.98 6.10 14.52
N GLU A 190 14.02 5.54 15.23
CA GLU A 190 13.01 6.33 15.94
C GLU A 190 13.65 7.16 17.07
N GLN A 191 14.59 6.58 17.83
CA GLN A 191 15.34 7.32 18.85
C GLN A 191 16.18 8.44 18.25
N GLU A 192 16.90 8.17 17.17
CA GLU A 192 17.72 9.17 16.46
C GLU A 192 16.84 10.34 15.96
N GLN A 193 15.70 10.03 15.34
CA GLN A 193 14.75 11.04 14.88
C GLN A 193 14.14 11.85 16.03
N GLN A 194 13.88 11.24 17.18
CA GLN A 194 13.38 11.97 18.36
C GLN A 194 14.42 12.97 18.86
N HIS A 195 15.69 12.57 18.94
CA HIS A 195 16.78 13.48 19.33
C HIS A 195 16.97 14.61 18.32
N GLU A 196 16.95 14.32 17.01
CA GLU A 196 17.05 15.34 15.97
C GLU A 196 15.87 16.33 15.96
N ARG A 197 14.65 15.84 16.23
CA ARG A 197 13.47 16.72 16.34
C ARG A 197 13.58 17.63 17.57
N ALA A 198 13.95 17.06 18.72
CA ALA A 198 14.13 17.84 19.95
C ALA A 198 15.24 18.90 19.81
N ALA A 199 16.34 18.57 19.14
CA ALA A 199 17.42 19.51 18.87
C ALA A 199 16.95 20.66 17.95
N ARG A 200 16.24 20.35 16.86
CA ARG A 200 15.68 21.36 15.96
C ARG A 200 14.62 22.25 16.63
N ASP A 201 13.74 21.66 17.44
CA ASP A 201 12.75 22.45 18.19
C ASP A 201 13.44 23.41 19.18
N ALA A 202 14.52 22.97 19.84
CA ALA A 202 15.31 23.83 20.72
C ALA A 202 16.02 24.95 19.95
N GLU A 203 16.58 24.67 18.77
CA GLU A 203 17.21 25.65 17.89
C GLU A 203 16.20 26.71 17.43
N HIS A 204 15.06 26.28 16.88
CA HIS A 204 13.99 27.20 16.47
C HIS A 204 13.49 28.08 17.62
N ALA A 205 13.33 27.50 18.82
CA ALA A 205 12.91 28.25 20.00
C ALA A 205 13.97 29.30 20.41
N ALA A 206 15.26 28.96 20.32
CA ALA A 206 16.35 29.88 20.59
C ALA A 206 16.42 31.02 19.56
N GLU A 207 16.26 30.70 18.27
CA GLU A 207 16.17 31.70 17.19
C GLU A 207 15.02 32.67 17.43
N LEU A 208 13.82 32.15 17.72
CA LEU A 208 12.65 32.96 18.01
C LEU A 208 12.91 33.84 19.23
N ALA A 209 13.53 33.33 20.29
CA ALA A 209 13.84 34.10 21.51
C ALA A 209 14.87 35.21 21.26
N ALA A 210 15.86 34.96 20.40
CA ALA A 210 16.91 35.92 20.06
C ALA A 210 16.44 37.11 19.22
N LEU A 211 15.26 37.03 18.59
CA LEU A 211 14.71 38.15 17.83
C LEU A 211 14.48 39.38 18.72
N PRO A 212 14.90 40.60 18.29
CA PRO A 212 14.54 41.85 18.96
C PRO A 212 13.02 42.14 18.88
N ASP A 213 12.45 42.81 19.89
CA ASP A 213 11.01 43.13 19.92
C ASP A 213 10.58 44.18 18.86
N ASP A 214 11.54 44.91 18.29
CA ASP A 214 11.34 45.86 17.19
C ASP A 214 11.61 45.24 15.81
N ALA A 215 11.94 43.95 15.73
CA ALA A 215 12.16 43.28 14.46
C ALA A 215 10.89 43.30 13.58
N PRO A 216 11.05 43.25 12.23
CA PRO A 216 9.93 43.23 11.29
C PRO A 216 8.97 42.06 11.55
N LEU A 217 7.67 42.28 11.34
CA LEU A 217 6.66 41.26 11.60
C LEU A 217 6.83 40.06 10.66
N ALA A 218 7.28 40.31 9.42
CA ALA A 218 7.63 39.26 8.46
C ALA A 218 8.72 38.30 9.00
N THR A 219 9.66 38.79 9.81
CA THR A 219 10.70 37.95 10.43
C THR A 219 10.08 36.96 11.43
N PHE A 220 9.13 37.42 12.25
CA PHE A 220 8.38 36.53 13.15
C PHE A 220 7.45 35.58 12.40
N ALA A 221 6.86 36.01 11.28
CA ALA A 221 6.00 35.18 10.44
C ALA A 221 6.72 33.93 9.90
N SER A 222 8.04 34.02 9.66
CA SER A 222 8.85 32.88 9.22
C SER A 222 8.86 31.72 10.23
N HIS A 223 8.60 31.99 11.51
CA HIS A 223 8.46 30.97 12.54
C HIS A 223 7.11 30.23 12.52
N LEU A 224 6.24 30.54 11.57
CA LEU A 224 4.94 29.88 11.35
C LEU A 224 4.93 29.02 10.08
N LEU A 225 6.09 28.78 9.48
CA LEU A 225 6.25 27.90 8.32
C LEU A 225 6.08 26.42 8.72
N LEU A 226 5.71 25.60 7.72
CA LEU A 226 5.33 24.19 7.86
C LEU A 226 6.45 23.27 8.37
N ASP A 227 7.69 23.76 8.41
CA ASP A 227 8.87 23.04 8.86
C ASP A 227 9.04 23.02 10.40
N LYS A 228 8.20 23.77 11.14
CA LYS A 228 8.29 23.94 12.59
C LYS A 228 7.15 23.21 13.32
N SER A 229 7.38 22.84 14.57
CA SER A 229 6.40 22.12 15.41
C SER A 229 5.24 23.02 15.86
N ASP A 230 4.10 22.41 16.16
CA ASP A 230 2.90 23.12 16.67
C ASP A 230 3.20 23.89 17.97
N ALA A 231 4.06 23.33 18.83
CA ALA A 231 4.50 23.99 20.06
C ALA A 231 5.31 25.26 19.75
N HIS A 232 6.19 25.21 18.77
CA HIS A 232 6.94 26.38 18.31
C HIS A 232 6.02 27.43 17.68
N HIS A 233 5.05 27.02 16.86
CA HIS A 233 4.05 27.93 16.29
C HIS A 233 3.27 28.68 17.38
N ALA A 234 2.86 27.99 18.44
CA ALA A 234 2.17 28.60 19.57
C ALA A 234 3.02 29.68 20.28
N LEU A 235 4.33 29.43 20.46
CA LEU A 235 5.25 30.41 21.03
C LEU A 235 5.42 31.63 20.11
N ALA A 236 5.59 31.41 18.81
CA ALA A 236 5.72 32.49 17.83
C ALA A 236 4.47 33.37 17.79
N ILE A 237 3.29 32.75 17.79
CA ILE A 237 1.99 33.43 17.87
C ILE A 237 1.87 34.27 19.13
N ALA A 238 2.18 33.68 20.30
CA ALA A 238 2.08 34.39 21.57
C ALA A 238 2.96 35.64 21.57
N ARG A 239 4.17 35.53 21.01
CA ARG A 239 5.10 36.65 20.87
C ARG A 239 4.58 37.72 19.91
N ILE A 240 4.04 37.34 18.75
CA ILE A 240 3.45 38.28 17.78
C ILE A 240 2.27 39.04 18.40
N MET A 241 1.36 38.33 19.08
CA MET A 241 0.16 38.93 19.67
C MET A 241 0.49 39.87 20.84
N ALA A 242 1.65 39.71 21.47
CA ALA A 242 2.12 40.58 22.55
C ALA A 242 2.86 41.84 22.04
N MET A 243 3.08 42.00 20.73
CA MET A 243 3.85 43.14 20.20
C MET A 243 3.14 44.49 20.38
N PRO A 244 3.87 45.55 20.76
CA PRO A 244 3.31 46.90 20.78
C PRO A 244 3.01 47.38 19.37
N ASN A 245 1.90 48.12 19.22
CA ASN A 245 1.43 48.70 17.96
C ASN A 245 1.23 47.67 16.84
N LEU A 246 0.78 46.45 17.18
CA LEU A 246 0.63 45.34 16.26
C LEU A 246 -0.15 45.70 14.98
N ALA A 247 -1.26 46.45 15.09
CA ALA A 247 -2.03 46.90 13.93
C ALA A 247 -1.19 47.74 12.95
N ALA A 248 -0.45 48.74 13.45
CA ALA A 248 0.42 49.57 12.62
C ALA A 248 1.58 48.77 12.00
N ARG A 249 2.06 47.71 12.68
CA ARG A 249 3.07 46.80 12.13
C ARG A 249 2.51 45.95 11.00
N PHE A 250 1.31 45.40 11.15
CA PHE A 250 0.63 44.71 10.05
C PHE A 250 0.44 45.63 8.86
N ASP A 251 -0.02 46.86 9.09
CA ASP A 251 -0.26 47.85 8.03
C ASP A 251 1.00 48.15 7.22
N LYS A 252 2.12 48.36 7.89
CA LYS A 252 3.42 48.61 7.24
C LYS A 252 3.84 47.46 6.34
N GLU A 253 3.56 46.23 6.73
CA GLU A 253 3.95 45.03 5.99
C GLU A 253 2.96 44.71 4.86
N LEU A 254 1.73 45.23 4.93
CA LEU A 254 0.79 45.22 3.80
C LEU A 254 1.23 46.12 2.64
N ASP A 255 2.11 47.08 2.90
CA ASP A 255 2.73 47.94 1.88
C ASP A 255 3.91 47.26 1.17
N ASP A 256 4.36 46.08 1.62
CA ASP A 256 5.37 45.29 0.92
C ASP A 256 4.92 45.06 -0.53
N PRO A 257 5.81 45.12 -1.54
CA PRO A 257 5.43 44.86 -2.93
C PRO A 257 5.10 43.38 -3.22
N ASP A 258 5.63 42.41 -2.48
CA ASP A 258 5.45 40.96 -2.73
C ASP A 258 4.12 40.40 -2.18
N PRO A 259 3.20 39.93 -3.05
CA PRO A 259 1.93 39.33 -2.62
C PRO A 259 2.09 38.11 -1.72
N LEU A 260 3.16 37.32 -1.87
CA LEU A 260 3.39 36.13 -1.05
C LEU A 260 3.76 36.51 0.39
N ALA A 261 4.58 37.54 0.56
CA ALA A 261 4.91 38.07 1.88
C ALA A 261 3.65 38.53 2.64
N ARG A 262 2.69 39.14 1.92
CA ARG A 262 1.40 39.58 2.50
C ARG A 262 0.48 38.41 2.86
N GLU A 263 0.52 37.28 2.14
CA GLU A 263 -0.26 36.08 2.51
C GLU A 263 0.21 35.50 3.86
N TYR A 264 1.52 35.45 4.11
CA TYR A 264 2.02 34.93 5.38
C TYR A 264 1.45 35.69 6.58
N LEU A 265 1.23 37.00 6.46
CA LEU A 265 0.58 37.84 7.47
C LEU A 265 -0.88 37.43 7.73
N LEU A 266 -1.63 37.07 6.68
CA LEU A 266 -3.01 36.58 6.79
C LEU A 266 -3.09 35.24 7.53
N ASN A 267 -2.08 34.39 7.31
CA ASN A 267 -1.96 33.11 8.00
C ASN A 267 -1.70 33.29 9.50
N ILE A 268 -0.98 34.34 9.92
CA ILE A 268 -0.77 34.64 11.35
C ILE A 268 -2.11 34.78 12.06
N ILE A 269 -3.00 35.63 11.58
CA ILE A 269 -4.28 35.90 12.26
C ILE A 269 -5.24 34.70 12.19
N ARG A 270 -5.08 33.84 11.17
CA ARG A 270 -5.78 32.56 11.04
C ARG A 270 -5.36 31.54 12.10
N VAL A 271 -4.16 31.64 12.66
CA VAL A 271 -3.65 30.68 13.66
C VAL A 271 -3.58 31.32 15.06
N ALA A 272 -3.51 32.64 15.15
CA ALA A 272 -3.15 33.36 16.38
C ALA A 272 -4.18 33.32 17.53
N PRO A 273 -5.47 33.07 17.28
CA PRO A 273 -6.31 32.38 18.26
C PRO A 273 -6.59 30.93 17.84
N PRO A 274 -6.66 29.99 18.81
CA PRO A 274 -7.13 28.63 18.55
C PRO A 274 -8.43 28.66 17.76
N ARG A 275 -8.59 27.74 16.81
CA ARG A 275 -9.76 27.68 15.93
C ARG A 275 -11.05 27.70 16.76
N GLY A 276 -12.01 28.53 16.35
CA GLY A 276 -13.32 28.67 17.03
C GLY A 276 -13.34 29.63 18.22
N VAL A 277 -12.20 30.25 18.57
CA VAL A 277 -12.14 31.28 19.61
C VAL A 277 -12.16 32.65 18.92
N PRO A 278 -13.17 33.52 19.20
CA PRO A 278 -13.13 34.92 18.78
C PRO A 278 -11.82 35.57 19.22
N LEU A 279 -11.35 36.62 18.55
CA LEU A 279 -10.25 37.42 19.10
C LEU A 279 -10.66 37.87 20.50
N ALA A 280 -10.10 37.22 21.53
CA ALA A 280 -10.61 37.25 22.90
C ALA A 280 -10.54 38.66 23.51
N ASP A 281 -9.66 39.50 22.97
CA ASP A 281 -9.61 40.91 23.24
C ASP A 281 -10.38 41.69 22.16
N ARG A 282 -11.57 42.19 22.53
CA ARG A 282 -12.40 43.02 21.67
C ARG A 282 -11.67 44.31 21.26
N ALA A 283 -10.82 44.88 22.12
CA ALA A 283 -10.05 46.08 21.79
C ALA A 283 -9.00 45.79 20.71
N LEU A 284 -8.36 44.62 20.76
CA LEU A 284 -7.45 44.19 19.70
C LEU A 284 -8.20 43.90 18.38
N GLY A 285 -9.36 43.24 18.45
CA GLY A 285 -10.21 43.03 17.28
C GLY A 285 -10.66 44.34 16.63
N ASP A 286 -11.08 45.32 17.43
CA ASP A 286 -11.44 46.65 16.96
C ASP A 286 -10.23 47.39 16.36
N ALA A 287 -9.05 47.28 17.00
CA ALA A 287 -7.81 47.88 16.49
C ALA A 287 -7.32 47.27 15.17
N LEU A 288 -7.54 45.97 14.93
CA LEU A 288 -7.17 45.28 13.70
C LEU A 288 -8.20 45.45 12.58
N THR A 289 -9.42 45.89 12.87
CA THR A 289 -10.50 46.04 11.88
C THR A 289 -10.06 46.88 10.67
N PRO A 290 -9.45 48.07 10.82
CA PRO A 290 -8.95 48.86 9.67
C PRO A 290 -7.82 48.19 8.89
N THR A 291 -7.00 47.38 9.54
CA THR A 291 -5.97 46.56 8.88
C THR A 291 -6.62 45.51 8.00
N PHE A 292 -7.64 44.81 8.49
CA PHE A 292 -8.39 43.84 7.70
C PHE A 292 -9.12 44.46 6.51
N GLU A 293 -9.74 45.63 6.68
CA GLU A 293 -10.36 46.36 5.56
C GLU A 293 -9.36 46.62 4.44
N ARG A 294 -8.15 47.08 4.78
CA ARG A 294 -7.06 47.25 3.81
C ARG A 294 -6.59 45.95 3.19
N MET A 295 -6.58 44.84 3.93
CA MET A 295 -6.24 43.53 3.39
C MET A 295 -7.21 43.09 2.28
N PHE A 296 -8.51 43.37 2.42
CA PHE A 296 -9.49 43.13 1.36
C PHE A 296 -9.18 43.95 0.10
N ASP A 297 -8.90 45.24 0.28
CA ASP A 297 -8.59 46.14 -0.84
C ASP A 297 -7.26 45.77 -1.52
N ARG A 298 -6.23 45.39 -0.73
CA ARG A 298 -4.93 44.96 -1.23
C ARG A 298 -5.02 43.63 -1.98
N LEU A 299 -5.73 42.64 -1.45
CA LEU A 299 -5.97 41.38 -2.17
C LEU A 299 -6.71 41.63 -3.49
N GLY A 300 -7.66 42.57 -3.51
CA GLY A 300 -8.34 42.99 -4.74
C GLY A 300 -7.36 43.53 -5.79
N ALA A 301 -6.39 44.34 -5.40
CA ALA A 301 -5.33 44.82 -6.29
C ALA A 301 -4.39 43.68 -6.74
N ASP A 302 -4.07 42.76 -5.84
CA ASP A 302 -3.20 41.61 -6.12
C ASP A 302 -3.82 40.65 -7.13
N LEU A 303 -5.14 40.50 -7.13
CA LEU A 303 -5.85 39.72 -8.16
C LEU A 303 -5.63 40.28 -9.56
N ALA A 304 -5.56 41.60 -9.71
CA ALA A 304 -5.29 42.21 -11.01
C ALA A 304 -3.86 41.88 -11.49
N TRP A 305 -2.89 41.87 -10.58
CA TRP A 305 -1.51 41.49 -10.89
C TRP A 305 -1.33 39.99 -11.15
N LEU A 306 -1.94 39.14 -10.31
CA LEU A 306 -1.84 37.68 -10.39
C LEU A 306 -2.49 37.10 -11.64
N LYS A 307 -3.50 37.77 -12.19
CA LYS A 307 -4.17 37.37 -13.44
C LYS A 307 -3.19 37.24 -14.61
N ASP A 308 -2.20 38.13 -14.66
CA ASP A 308 -1.26 38.22 -15.79
C ASP A 308 -0.01 37.33 -15.59
N GLN A 309 0.03 36.55 -14.50
CA GLN A 309 1.13 35.63 -14.21
C GLN A 309 0.95 34.28 -14.93
N PRO A 310 1.98 33.77 -15.61
CA PRO A 310 1.88 32.54 -16.42
C PRO A 310 1.85 31.23 -15.62
N ASP A 311 1.99 31.26 -14.29
CA ASP A 311 2.07 30.05 -13.45
C ASP A 311 0.71 29.65 -12.85
N HIS A 312 0.27 28.43 -13.16
CA HIS A 312 -0.95 27.82 -12.59
C HIS A 312 -0.95 27.70 -11.05
N ARG A 313 0.21 27.73 -10.38
CA ARG A 313 0.27 27.76 -8.91
C ARG A 313 -0.25 29.08 -8.34
N ALA A 314 0.02 30.20 -9.02
CA ALA A 314 -0.48 31.52 -8.63
C ALA A 314 -2.02 31.58 -8.66
N HIS A 315 -2.66 30.82 -9.55
CA HIS A 315 -4.13 30.76 -9.66
C HIS A 315 -4.79 30.03 -8.49
N ARG A 316 -4.22 28.90 -8.03
CA ARG A 316 -4.75 28.19 -6.84
C ARG A 316 -4.55 29.00 -5.56
N HIS A 317 -3.49 29.79 -5.53
CA HIS A 317 -3.12 30.64 -4.42
C HIS A 317 -4.15 31.76 -4.19
N ALA A 318 -4.61 32.46 -5.23
CA ALA A 318 -5.60 33.53 -5.13
C ALA A 318 -6.90 33.14 -4.40
N ARG A 319 -7.42 31.93 -4.69
CA ARG A 319 -8.58 31.37 -3.96
C ARG A 319 -8.23 31.06 -2.51
N GLY A 320 -7.06 30.46 -2.26
CA GLY A 320 -6.57 30.15 -0.93
C GLY A 320 -6.43 31.39 -0.05
N MET A 321 -5.86 32.46 -0.58
CA MET A 321 -5.76 33.76 0.08
C MET A 321 -7.13 34.35 0.42
N THR A 322 -8.09 34.26 -0.52
CA THR A 322 -9.47 34.70 -0.28
C THR A 322 -10.11 33.91 0.86
N LEU A 323 -10.00 32.58 0.86
CA LEU A 323 -10.51 31.75 1.96
C LEU A 323 -9.82 32.09 3.29
N GLY A 324 -8.49 32.21 3.29
CA GLY A 324 -7.69 32.55 4.46
C GLY A 324 -8.11 33.89 5.06
N LEU A 325 -8.25 34.93 4.24
CA LEU A 325 -8.70 36.26 4.67
C LEU A 325 -10.11 36.21 5.28
N LEU A 326 -11.05 35.48 4.66
CA LEU A 326 -12.42 35.36 5.18
C LEU A 326 -12.49 34.58 6.49
N LEU A 327 -11.70 33.50 6.63
CA LEU A 327 -11.59 32.72 7.86
C LEU A 327 -10.93 33.51 9.00
N SER A 328 -10.04 34.45 8.68
CA SER A 328 -9.45 35.37 9.66
C SER A 328 -10.42 36.50 10.02
N ALA A 329 -11.09 37.10 9.03
CA ALA A 329 -12.04 38.20 9.21
C ALA A 329 -13.31 37.77 9.97
N SER A 330 -13.73 36.51 9.84
CA SER A 330 -14.88 35.96 10.60
C SER A 330 -14.67 35.92 12.11
N ARG A 331 -13.43 36.15 12.57
CA ARG A 331 -13.04 36.17 13.99
C ARG A 331 -13.05 37.57 14.59
N LEU A 332 -13.20 38.60 13.76
CA LEU A 332 -13.38 39.97 14.22
C LEU A 332 -14.75 40.13 14.90
N PRO A 333 -14.88 41.08 15.85
CA PRO A 333 -16.16 41.36 16.49
C PRO A 333 -17.20 41.92 15.49
N THR A 334 -16.73 42.55 14.41
CA THR A 334 -17.57 43.14 13.37
C THR A 334 -17.33 42.43 12.04
N ARG A 335 -18.41 41.98 11.39
CA ARG A 335 -18.32 41.34 10.07
C ARG A 335 -18.09 42.38 8.97
N LEU A 336 -17.00 42.22 8.24
CA LEU A 336 -16.58 43.11 7.15
C LEU A 336 -17.34 42.85 5.83
N VAL A 337 -18.65 43.11 5.82
CA VAL A 337 -19.52 42.85 4.66
C VAL A 337 -19.17 43.74 3.46
N GLU A 338 -19.00 45.04 3.67
CA GLU A 338 -18.71 45.98 2.59
C GLU A 338 -17.33 45.73 1.94
N PRO A 339 -16.22 45.55 2.70
CA PRO A 339 -14.93 45.14 2.11
C PRO A 339 -15.00 43.80 1.36
N ALA A 340 -15.72 42.81 1.88
CA ALA A 340 -15.92 41.54 1.17
C ALA A 340 -16.67 41.73 -0.15
N GLY A 341 -17.67 42.62 -0.19
CA GLY A 341 -18.38 43.01 -1.41
C GLY A 341 -17.49 43.67 -2.46
N ARG A 342 -16.53 44.51 -2.03
CA ARG A 342 -15.51 45.09 -2.93
C ARG A 342 -14.59 44.02 -3.49
N LEU A 343 -14.05 43.14 -2.66
CA LEU A 343 -13.20 42.03 -3.12
C LEU A 343 -13.95 41.09 -4.08
N ARG A 344 -15.23 40.80 -3.80
CA ARG A 344 -16.10 40.04 -4.71
C ARG A 344 -16.24 40.69 -6.07
N SER A 345 -16.32 42.02 -6.11
CA SER A 345 -16.36 42.78 -7.36
C SER A 345 -15.01 42.76 -8.06
N ALA A 346 -13.90 42.86 -7.32
CA ALA A 346 -12.54 42.78 -7.85
C ALA A 346 -12.27 41.44 -8.54
N TRP A 347 -12.80 40.32 -8.04
CA TRP A 347 -12.77 39.01 -8.73
C TRP A 347 -13.40 39.03 -10.13
N GLY A 348 -14.17 40.07 -10.49
CA GLY A 348 -14.66 40.29 -11.85
C GLY A 348 -13.57 40.52 -12.90
N VAL A 349 -12.36 40.97 -12.50
CA VAL A 349 -11.22 41.10 -13.43
C VAL A 349 -10.63 39.75 -13.85
N TRP A 350 -10.86 38.71 -13.04
CA TRP A 350 -10.34 37.37 -13.24
C TRP A 350 -11.07 36.64 -14.39
N PRO A 351 -10.39 35.81 -15.20
CA PRO A 351 -11.02 35.00 -16.24
C PRO A 351 -12.21 34.19 -15.72
N VAL A 352 -13.19 33.95 -16.59
CA VAL A 352 -14.35 33.11 -16.29
C VAL A 352 -13.89 31.66 -16.18
N ASP A 353 -13.67 31.19 -14.96
CA ASP A 353 -13.29 29.82 -14.67
C ASP A 353 -13.82 29.34 -13.31
N SER A 354 -13.59 28.05 -13.03
CA SER A 354 -13.99 27.42 -11.77
C SER A 354 -13.33 28.04 -10.53
N THR A 355 -12.16 28.67 -10.66
CA THR A 355 -11.45 29.32 -9.55
C THR A 355 -12.18 30.59 -9.13
N ARG A 356 -12.53 31.44 -10.11
CA ARG A 356 -13.29 32.67 -9.89
C ARG A 356 -14.65 32.38 -9.29
N ASP A 357 -15.37 31.43 -9.86
CA ASP A 357 -16.73 31.12 -9.41
C ASP A 357 -16.71 30.53 -7.99
N ALA A 358 -15.72 29.69 -7.66
CA ALA A 358 -15.52 29.19 -6.30
C ALA A 358 -15.15 30.30 -5.30
N ALA A 359 -14.27 31.25 -5.68
CA ALA A 359 -13.89 32.36 -4.81
C ALA A 359 -15.07 33.32 -4.55
N ARG A 360 -15.88 33.61 -5.57
CA ARG A 360 -17.11 34.41 -5.41
C ARG A 360 -18.12 33.71 -4.53
N ALA A 361 -18.27 32.38 -4.64
CA ALA A 361 -19.13 31.61 -3.75
C ALA A 361 -18.69 31.67 -2.27
N LEU A 362 -17.39 31.68 -1.99
CA LEU A 362 -16.87 31.89 -0.63
C LEU A 362 -17.22 33.29 -0.10
N LEU A 363 -17.07 34.32 -0.94
CA LEU A 363 -17.39 35.70 -0.58
C LEU A 363 -18.90 35.89 -0.35
N ASP A 364 -19.73 35.30 -1.21
CA ASP A 364 -21.20 35.29 -1.05
C ASP A 364 -21.60 34.59 0.24
N ALA A 365 -21.02 33.43 0.54
CA ALA A 365 -21.27 32.74 1.81
C ALA A 365 -20.88 33.61 3.02
N TYR A 366 -19.72 34.27 2.99
CA TYR A 366 -19.30 35.17 4.06
C TYR A 366 -20.22 36.39 4.20
N ILE A 367 -20.63 37.04 3.11
CA ILE A 367 -21.54 38.20 3.13
C ILE A 367 -22.90 37.81 3.71
N GLU A 368 -23.43 36.66 3.32
CA GLU A 368 -24.74 36.14 3.75
C GLU A 368 -24.73 35.53 5.17
N GLY A 369 -23.57 35.44 5.82
CA GLY A 369 -23.46 34.84 7.14
C GLY A 369 -23.44 33.31 7.16
N ARG A 370 -23.28 32.66 6.01
CA ARG A 370 -23.19 31.20 5.88
C ARG A 370 -21.82 30.68 6.34
N PRO A 371 -21.75 29.41 6.77
CA PRO A 371 -20.48 28.78 7.15
C PRO A 371 -19.54 28.67 5.94
N LEU A 372 -18.25 28.92 6.18
CA LEU A 372 -17.17 28.72 5.20
C LEU A 372 -16.62 27.30 5.33
N PRO A 373 -16.13 26.69 4.23
CA PRO A 373 -15.48 25.39 4.27
C PRO A 373 -14.16 25.46 5.06
N GLU A 374 -13.91 24.45 5.90
CA GLU A 374 -12.72 24.31 6.75
C GLU A 374 -11.49 23.78 6.01
#